data_AF-A0A932F6C4-F1
#
_entry.id   AF-A0A932F6C4-F1
#
_cell.length_a   1.000
_cell.length_b   1.000
_cell.length_c   1.000
_cell.angle_alpha   90.00
_cell.angle_beta   90.00
_cell.angle_gamma   90.00
#
_symmetry.space_group_name_H-M   'P 1'
#
loop_
_entity.id
_entity.type
_entity.pdbx_description
1 polymer ?
#
loop_
_entity_poly.entity_id
_entity_poly.type
_entity_poly.pdbx_seq_one_letter_code
_entity_poly.pdbx_strand_id
1 'polypeptide(L)'
;MRALNWLWRGLLFFILFAFALNNQHVVELKWLFGYSWQAPMVFVVLGVFTLGCVTGVLAMLPSWWRHRRDARNRQLLLPEPVSKQVAPTPFDAGPATRSGPPTLPAELPFPPDMPAPRKPAK
;
A
#
# COMPACT_ATOMS: atom_id res chain seq x y z
N MET A 1 11.20 9.43 -22.09
CA MET A 1 11.02 10.07 -20.77
C MET A 1 11.98 11.24 -20.50
N ARG A 2 13.30 11.14 -20.74
CA ARG A 2 14.25 12.22 -20.44
C ARG A 2 14.03 13.51 -21.26
N ALA A 3 13.69 13.37 -22.55
CA ALA A 3 13.40 14.51 -23.42
C ALA A 3 12.20 15.34 -22.93
N LEU A 4 11.14 14.69 -22.43
CA LEU A 4 9.98 15.39 -21.88
C LEU A 4 10.35 16.22 -20.64
N ASN A 5 11.18 15.68 -19.76
CA ASN A 5 11.63 16.41 -18.57
C ASN A 5 12.56 17.60 -18.96
N TRP A 6 13.37 17.46 -20.00
CA TRP A 6 14.15 18.57 -20.57
C TRP A 6 13.26 19.65 -21.20
N LEU A 7 12.24 19.25 -21.98
CA LEU A 7 11.29 20.17 -22.58
C LEU A 7 10.50 20.92 -21.49
N TRP A 8 10.06 20.23 -20.44
CA TRP A 8 9.39 20.85 -19.29
C TRP A 8 10.27 21.89 -18.60
N ARG A 9 11.53 21.54 -18.31
CA ARG A 9 12.49 22.48 -17.68
C ARG A 9 12.79 23.67 -18.60
N GLY A 10 12.93 23.43 -19.90
CA GLY A 10 13.14 24.48 -20.90
C GLY A 10 11.94 25.41 -21.03
N LEU A 11 10.71 24.86 -21.06
CA LEU A 11 9.48 25.63 -21.09
C LEU A 11 9.32 26.48 -19.83
N LEU A 12 9.56 25.88 -18.66
CA LEU A 12 9.48 26.60 -17.38
C LEU A 12 10.52 27.74 -17.34
N PHE A 13 11.75 27.48 -17.80
CA PHE A 13 12.78 28.50 -17.92
C PHE A 13 12.35 29.61 -18.87
N PHE A 14 11.82 29.26 -20.05
CA PHE A 14 11.38 30.24 -21.03
C PHE A 14 10.25 31.13 -20.50
N ILE A 15 9.28 30.54 -19.79
CA ILE A 15 8.20 31.30 -19.15
C ILE A 15 8.77 32.25 -18.09
N LEU A 16 9.64 31.76 -17.19
CA LEU A 16 10.26 32.60 -16.16
C LEU A 16 11.14 33.70 -16.78
N PHE A 17 11.83 33.40 -17.87
CA PHE A 17 12.69 34.34 -18.58
C PHE A 17 11.89 35.41 -19.33
N ALA A 18 10.85 35.01 -20.07
CA ALA A 18 9.94 35.94 -20.73
C ALA A 18 9.21 36.81 -19.70
N PHE A 19 8.80 36.23 -18.58
CA PHE A 19 8.27 36.97 -17.44
C PHE A 19 9.29 37.98 -16.91
N ALA A 20 10.56 37.58 -16.73
CA ALA A 20 11.62 38.47 -16.27
C ALA A 20 11.86 39.63 -17.25
N LEU A 21 11.88 39.37 -18.56
CA LEU A 21 12.04 40.40 -19.59
C LEU A 21 10.86 41.36 -19.66
N ASN A 22 9.63 40.88 -19.51
CA ASN A 22 8.43 41.73 -19.56
C ASN A 22 8.18 42.49 -18.24
N ASN A 23 8.73 41.99 -17.12
CA ASN A 23 8.53 42.56 -15.78
C ASN A 23 9.83 43.14 -15.20
N GLN A 24 10.64 43.80 -16.03
CA GLN A 24 11.84 44.53 -15.60
C GLN A 24 11.53 45.85 -14.88
N HIS A 25 10.25 46.22 -14.78
CA HIS A 25 9.80 47.42 -14.09
C HIS A 25 10.23 47.39 -12.61
N VAL A 26 10.84 48.49 -12.17
CA VAL A 26 11.18 48.69 -10.77
C VAL A 26 9.92 49.05 -10.00
N VAL A 27 9.62 48.30 -8.96
CA VAL A 27 8.49 48.52 -8.05
C VAL A 27 9.01 49.02 -6.72
N GLU A 28 8.30 49.99 -6.15
CA GLU A 28 8.58 50.52 -4.82
C GLU A 28 7.77 49.73 -3.77
N LEU A 29 8.46 48.96 -2.92
CA LEU A 29 7.87 48.31 -1.76
C LEU A 29 7.84 49.30 -0.59
N LYS A 30 6.65 49.71 -0.18
CA LYS A 30 6.45 50.61 0.96
C LYS A 30 6.30 49.79 2.23
N TRP A 31 7.27 49.95 3.12
CA TRP A 31 7.28 49.33 4.43
C TRP A 31 6.65 50.28 5.47
N LEU A 32 6.30 49.71 6.61
CA LEU A 32 5.88 50.45 7.79
C LEU A 32 7.07 51.34 8.23
N PHE A 33 6.85 52.56 8.73
CA PHE A 33 7.89 53.60 9.02
C PHE A 33 8.38 54.44 7.84
N GLY A 34 7.70 54.39 6.68
CA GLY A 34 8.04 55.26 5.53
C GLY A 34 9.30 54.83 4.78
N TYR A 35 9.87 53.66 5.14
CA TYR A 35 10.96 53.07 4.39
C TYR A 35 10.40 52.49 3.09
N SER A 36 10.94 52.92 1.95
CA SER A 36 10.63 52.32 0.67
C SER A 36 11.84 51.66 0.06
N TRP A 37 11.66 50.44 -0.43
CA TRP A 37 12.70 49.70 -1.11
C TRP A 37 12.30 49.43 -2.55
N GLN A 38 13.16 49.81 -3.48
CA GLN A 38 12.95 49.58 -4.89
C GLN A 38 13.54 48.23 -5.30
N ALA A 39 12.72 47.38 -5.90
CA ALA A 39 13.15 46.09 -6.44
C ALA A 39 12.43 45.83 -7.78
N PRO A 40 13.10 45.21 -8.77
CA PRO A 40 12.43 44.78 -9.99
C PRO A 40 11.28 43.82 -9.68
N MET A 41 10.12 44.02 -10.32
CA MET A 41 8.88 43.28 -10.07
C MET A 41 9.09 41.76 -10.13
N VAL A 42 9.91 41.30 -11.08
CA VAL A 42 10.26 39.88 -11.22
C VAL A 42 10.81 39.27 -9.93
N PHE A 43 11.74 39.93 -9.23
CA PHE A 43 12.33 39.39 -8.01
C PHE A 43 11.33 39.30 -6.87
N VAL A 44 10.42 40.28 -6.78
CA VAL A 44 9.36 40.30 -5.76
C VAL A 44 8.43 39.11 -5.95
N VAL A 45 7.94 38.88 -7.17
CA VAL A 45 7.03 37.78 -7.49
C VAL A 45 7.71 36.43 -7.28
N LEU A 46 8.95 36.26 -7.77
CA LEU A 46 9.72 35.03 -7.56
C LEU A 46 9.95 34.75 -6.07
N GLY A 47 10.31 35.78 -5.29
CA GLY A 47 10.56 35.65 -3.85
C GLY A 47 9.31 35.18 -3.10
N VAL A 48 8.18 35.87 -3.28
CA VAL A 48 6.92 35.51 -2.62
C VAL A 48 6.42 34.15 -3.08
N PHE A 49 6.51 33.83 -4.37
CA PHE A 49 6.12 32.54 -4.91
C PHE A 49 6.96 31.39 -4.33
N THR A 50 8.29 31.57 -4.27
CA THR A 50 9.20 30.57 -3.70
C THR A 50 8.89 30.36 -2.22
N LEU A 51 8.67 31.43 -1.47
CA LEU A 51 8.28 31.37 -0.07
C LEU A 51 6.96 30.61 0.10
N GLY A 52 5.93 30.95 -0.69
CA GLY A 52 4.64 30.27 -0.68
C GLY A 52 4.71 28.80 -1.05
N CYS A 53 5.57 28.43 -2.02
CA CYS A 53 5.80 27.04 -2.40
C CYS A 53 6.47 26.26 -1.27
N VAL A 54 7.52 26.82 -0.65
CA VAL A 54 8.18 26.22 0.51
C VAL A 54 7.19 26.04 1.66
N THR A 55 6.39 27.07 1.97
CA THR A 55 5.34 26.98 2.99
C THR A 55 4.28 25.93 2.64
N GLY A 56 3.85 25.84 1.38
CA GLY A 56 2.89 24.84 0.92
C GLY A 56 3.42 23.41 1.07
N VAL A 57 4.66 23.16 0.65
CA VAL A 57 5.33 21.86 0.82
C VAL A 57 5.50 21.52 2.31
N LEU A 58 5.91 22.50 3.12
CA LEU A 58 6.04 22.33 4.57
C LEU A 58 4.68 22.05 5.23
N ALA A 59 3.58 22.65 4.75
CA ALA A 59 2.23 22.36 5.23
C ALA A 59 1.74 20.95 4.85
N MET A 60 2.23 20.39 3.75
CA MET A 60 1.93 19.02 3.30
C MET A 60 2.80 17.94 3.99
N LEU A 61 3.96 18.29 4.53
CA LEU A 61 4.85 17.36 5.25
C LEU A 61 4.23 16.72 6.52
N PRO A 62 3.56 17.47 7.42
CA PRO A 62 3.00 16.88 8.64
C PRO A 62 1.82 15.95 8.37
N SER A 63 1.00 16.23 7.34
CA SER A 63 -0.09 15.32 6.95
C SER A 63 0.45 13.99 6.44
N TRP A 64 1.50 14.01 5.61
CA TRP A 64 2.17 12.79 5.15
C TRP A 64 2.78 11.97 6.30
N TRP A 65 3.39 12.64 7.29
CA TRP A 65 3.91 11.96 8.47
C TRP A 65 2.84 11.31 9.33
N ARG A 66 1.68 11.95 9.48
CA ARG A 66 0.54 11.39 10.22
C ARG A 66 0.00 10.14 9.51
N HIS A 67 -0.20 10.20 8.19
CA HIS A 67 -0.60 9.03 7.41
C HIS A 67 0.40 7.87 7.50
N ARG A 68 1.71 8.17 7.51
CA ARG A 68 2.76 7.14 7.65
C ARG A 68 2.77 6.51 9.06
N ARG A 69 2.45 7.26 10.11
CA ARG A 69 2.30 6.72 11.47
C ARG A 69 1.06 5.83 11.59
N ASP A 70 -0.06 6.26 11.04
CA ASP A 70 -1.32 5.50 11.06
C ASP A 70 -1.20 4.18 10.28
N ALA A 71 -0.51 4.20 9.13
CA ALA A 71 -0.23 2.98 8.35
C ALA A 71 0.63 1.97 9.13
N ARG A 72 1.64 2.44 9.89
CA ARG A 72 2.48 1.57 10.72
C ARG A 72 1.71 0.99 11.92
N ASN A 73 0.82 1.76 12.52
CA ASN A 73 0.00 1.28 13.63
C ASN A 73 -1.04 0.24 13.18
N ARG A 74 -1.60 0.40 11.97
CA ARG A 74 -2.48 -0.61 11.36
C ARG A 74 -1.76 -1.93 11.08
N GLN A 75 -0.48 -1.91 10.69
CA GLN A 75 0.29 -3.13 10.47
C GLN A 75 0.54 -3.92 11.78
N LEU A 76 0.70 -3.22 12.90
CA LEU A 76 0.84 -3.87 14.22
C LEU A 76 -0.47 -4.44 14.76
N LEU A 77 -1.62 -3.98 14.25
CA LEU A 77 -2.95 -4.46 14.62
C LEU A 77 -3.50 -5.54 13.67
N LEU A 78 -2.74 -5.92 12.63
CA LEU A 78 -3.11 -7.07 11.79
C LEU A 78 -2.83 -8.35 12.59
N PRO A 79 -3.85 -9.21 12.83
CA PRO A 79 -3.64 -10.52 13.42
C PRO A 79 -2.64 -11.31 12.58
N GLU A 80 -1.70 -11.97 13.24
CA GLU A 80 -0.74 -12.88 12.62
C GLU A 80 -1.51 -13.85 11.70
N PRO A 81 -1.11 -14.02 10.42
CA PRO A 81 -1.74 -15.00 9.57
C PRO A 81 -1.51 -16.36 10.23
N VAL A 82 -2.56 -16.94 10.80
CA VAL A 82 -2.57 -18.31 11.30
C VAL A 82 -2.02 -19.17 10.17
N SER A 83 -0.79 -19.64 10.38
CA SER A 83 -0.11 -20.58 9.49
C SER A 83 -1.11 -21.67 9.16
N LYS A 84 -1.52 -21.75 7.89
CA LYS A 84 -2.27 -22.87 7.38
C LYS A 84 -1.28 -24.03 7.34
N GLN A 85 -1.03 -24.62 8.51
CA GLN A 85 -0.29 -25.85 8.67
C GLN A 85 -1.08 -26.93 7.94
N VAL A 86 -0.74 -27.16 6.68
CA VAL A 86 -1.09 -28.36 5.95
C VAL A 86 -0.50 -29.52 6.74
N ALA A 87 -1.36 -30.26 7.43
CA ALA A 87 -0.98 -31.51 8.07
C ALA A 87 -0.52 -32.49 6.98
N PRO A 88 0.71 -33.02 7.02
CA PRO A 88 1.06 -34.14 6.17
C PRO A 88 0.44 -35.39 6.81
N THR A 89 -0.56 -35.96 6.14
CA THR A 89 -1.00 -37.33 6.41
C THR A 89 -0.09 -38.24 5.59
N PRO A 90 0.82 -39.05 6.19
CA PRO A 90 1.52 -40.09 5.45
C PRO A 90 0.65 -41.33 5.53
N PHE A 91 -0.27 -41.48 4.58
CA PHE A 91 -0.87 -42.76 4.24
C PHE A 91 -0.45 -43.07 2.81
N ASP A 92 0.67 -43.78 2.68
CA ASP A 92 0.88 -44.83 1.65
C ASP A 92 2.35 -45.26 1.62
N ALA A 93 2.60 -46.49 2.07
CA ALA A 93 3.46 -47.46 1.39
C ALA A 93 3.51 -48.75 2.24
N GLY A 94 2.85 -49.81 1.78
CA GLY A 94 3.07 -51.17 2.27
C GLY A 94 4.50 -51.66 1.96
N PRO A 95 4.92 -52.78 2.58
CA PRO A 95 4.57 -54.06 1.97
C PRO A 95 4.10 -55.12 2.96
N ALA A 96 3.47 -56.14 2.38
CA ALA A 96 2.85 -57.28 3.01
C ALA A 96 3.82 -58.14 3.84
N THR A 97 3.38 -58.52 5.05
CA THR A 97 3.74 -59.81 5.65
C THR A 97 2.55 -60.32 6.45
N ARG A 98 1.86 -61.30 5.86
CA ARG A 98 0.72 -62.03 6.45
C ARG A 98 1.30 -63.26 7.17
N SER A 99 1.27 -63.28 8.50
CA SER A 99 1.60 -64.49 9.28
C SER A 99 1.04 -64.42 10.71
N GLY A 100 -0.06 -65.13 10.98
CA GLY A 100 -0.55 -65.41 12.35
C GLY A 100 -2.00 -65.95 12.36
N PRO A 101 -2.34 -66.98 13.16
CA PRO A 101 -3.45 -67.91 12.91
C PRO A 101 -4.81 -67.42 13.42
N PRO A 102 -5.92 -68.10 13.04
CA PRO A 102 -7.28 -67.61 13.24
C PRO A 102 -7.78 -67.94 14.65
N THR A 103 -8.21 -66.92 15.39
CA THR A 103 -9.01 -67.11 16.61
C THR A 103 -10.13 -66.08 16.63
N LEU A 104 -11.23 -66.43 15.98
CA LEU A 104 -12.53 -65.77 16.17
C LEU A 104 -13.11 -66.28 17.51
N PRO A 105 -13.39 -65.44 18.51
CA PRO A 105 -14.29 -65.82 19.57
C PRO A 105 -15.71 -65.91 19.02
N ALA A 106 -16.34 -67.05 19.30
CA ALA A 106 -17.70 -67.41 18.95
C ALA A 106 -18.75 -66.47 19.59
N GLU A 107 -19.89 -66.41 18.92
CA GLU A 107 -21.22 -66.13 19.46
C GLU A 107 -21.41 -64.88 20.34
N LEU A 108 -22.02 -63.84 19.75
CA LEU A 108 -23.11 -63.13 20.44
C LEU A 108 -24.39 -63.31 19.59
N PRO A 109 -25.50 -63.83 20.15
CA PRO A 109 -26.70 -64.18 19.40
C PRO A 109 -27.35 -62.93 18.81
N PHE A 110 -27.48 -62.88 17.48
CA PHE A 110 -28.33 -61.90 16.83
C PHE A 110 -29.80 -62.27 17.08
N PRO A 111 -30.62 -61.36 17.64
CA PRO A 111 -32.04 -61.62 17.84
C PRO A 111 -32.76 -61.81 16.50
N PRO A 112 -33.76 -62.71 16.44
CA PRO A 112 -34.47 -63.07 15.23
C PRO A 112 -35.36 -61.93 14.74
N ASP A 113 -35.60 -61.92 13.44
CA ASP A 113 -36.61 -61.10 12.74
C ASP A 113 -36.24 -59.64 12.47
N MET A 114 -35.30 -59.42 11.55
CA MET A 114 -35.42 -58.29 10.63
C MET A 114 -35.43 -58.81 9.17
N PRO A 115 -36.57 -58.73 8.46
CA PRO A 115 -36.65 -59.16 7.07
C PRO A 115 -35.74 -58.30 6.18
N ALA A 116 -35.01 -58.97 5.28
CA ALA A 116 -33.95 -58.42 4.46
C ALA A 116 -34.39 -57.17 3.63
N PRO A 117 -33.50 -56.19 3.42
CA PRO A 117 -33.74 -55.12 2.46
C PRO A 117 -33.82 -55.71 1.04
N ARG A 118 -35.01 -55.72 0.44
CA ARG A 118 -35.15 -56.03 -0.99
C ARG A 118 -34.55 -54.88 -1.79
N LYS A 119 -33.53 -55.21 -2.59
CA LYS A 119 -32.85 -54.34 -3.55
C LYS A 119 -33.84 -53.76 -4.59
N PRO A 120 -33.53 -52.60 -5.18
CA PRO A 120 -34.42 -51.90 -6.11
C PRO A 120 -34.41 -52.56 -7.49
N ALA A 121 -35.55 -52.53 -8.18
CA ALA A 121 -35.65 -52.94 -9.58
C ALA A 121 -36.61 -52.03 -10.36
N LYS A 122 -35.97 -51.20 -11.21
CA LYS A 122 -36.43 -50.57 -12.45
C LYS A 122 -37.50 -49.48 -12.41
#